data_AF-A0A838RYN7-F1
#
_entry.id   AF-A0A838RYN7-F1
#
_cell.length_a   1.000
_cell.length_b   1.000
_cell.length_c   1.000
_cell.angle_alpha   90.00
_cell.angle_beta   90.00
_cell.angle_gamma   90.00
#
_symmetry.space_group_name_H-M   'P 1'
#
loop_
_entity.id
_entity.type
_entity.pdbx_description
1 polymer ?
#
loop_
_entity_poly.entity_id
_entity_poly.type
_entity_poly.pdbx_seq_one_letter_code
_entity_poly.pdbx_strand_id
1 'polypeptide(L)'
;LIGGFIVGSRNNANVVLRAIGPSLGVADSLADPKLTLYDSNGAEIGGNDNWQDDSEASELELQGLAPLDLAEAATLTTLIPGSYTAVVQAADGGTGIGLIEVYNLP
;
A
#
# COMPACT_ATOMS: atom_id res chain seq x y z
N LEU A 1 5.20 5.94 8.73
CA LEU A 1 4.30 6.81 7.93
C LEU A 1 2.87 6.29 8.09
N ILE A 2 1.85 7.15 8.12
CA ILE A 2 0.45 6.76 8.27
C ILE A 2 -0.40 7.51 7.24
N GLY A 3 -1.22 6.79 6.48
CA GLY A 3 -2.15 7.33 5.48
C GLY A 3 -3.58 6.89 5.78
N GLY A 4 -4.43 7.84 6.19
CA GLY A 4 -5.86 7.58 6.37
C GLY A 4 -6.63 7.83 5.09
N PHE A 5 -7.60 6.97 4.77
CA PHE A 5 -8.47 7.14 3.60
C PHE A 5 -9.88 6.61 3.86
N ILE A 6 -10.83 7.02 3.01
CA ILE A 6 -12.24 6.66 3.11
C ILE A 6 -12.68 6.02 1.81
N VAL A 7 -13.31 4.85 1.91
CA VAL A 7 -14.08 4.25 0.82
C VAL A 7 -15.52 4.75 0.93
N GLY A 8 -16.02 5.36 -0.14
CA GLY A 8 -17.32 6.04 -0.18
C GLY A 8 -18.52 5.11 0.07
N SER A 9 -19.69 5.70 0.32
CA SER A 9 -20.84 5.02 0.95
C SER A 9 -21.74 4.16 0.06
N ARG A 10 -21.41 3.93 -1.22
CA ARG A 10 -22.35 3.31 -2.18
C ARG A 10 -22.02 1.87 -2.55
N ASN A 11 -20.76 1.61 -2.91
CA ASN A 11 -20.31 0.30 -3.40
C ASN A 11 -18.96 -0.04 -2.77
N ASN A 12 -18.61 -1.32 -2.78
CA ASN A 12 -17.25 -1.75 -2.53
C ASN A 12 -16.30 -1.12 -3.56
N ALA A 13 -15.07 -0.89 -3.16
CA ALA A 13 -14.01 -0.32 -4.00
C ALA A 13 -12.87 -1.32 -4.14
N ASN A 14 -12.36 -1.48 -5.35
CA ASN A 14 -11.11 -2.17 -5.61
C ASN A 14 -9.99 -1.16 -5.41
N VAL A 15 -9.27 -1.29 -4.30
CA VAL A 15 -8.27 -0.32 -3.86
C VAL A 15 -6.89 -0.92 -4.02
N VAL A 16 -6.02 -0.20 -4.73
CA VAL A 16 -4.58 -0.44 -4.70
C VAL A 16 -3.94 0.48 -3.68
N LEU A 17 -3.24 -0.12 -2.72
CA LEU A 17 -2.41 0.58 -1.76
C LEU A 17 -0.95 0.34 -2.11
N ARG A 18 -0.13 1.40 -2.12
CA ARG A 18 1.31 1.29 -2.37
C ARG A 18 2.09 2.02 -1.30
N ALA A 19 3.22 1.45 -0.92
CA ALA A 19 4.26 2.09 -0.13
C ALA A 19 5.52 2.22 -0.99
N ILE A 20 5.85 3.45 -1.38
CA ILE A 20 6.96 3.75 -2.28
C ILE A 20 8.13 4.33 -1.48
N GLY A 21 9.31 3.77 -1.68
CA GLY A 21 10.58 4.14 -1.08
C GLY A 21 11.62 4.39 -2.18
N PRO A 22 12.45 3.41 -2.57
CA PRO A 22 13.51 3.60 -3.56
C PRO A 22 13.02 4.15 -4.91
N SER A 23 11.83 3.77 -5.36
CA SER A 23 11.27 4.26 -6.64
C SER A 23 10.94 5.75 -6.65
N LEU A 24 10.94 6.43 -5.48
CA LEU A 24 10.77 7.89 -5.42
C LEU A 24 11.96 8.65 -6.04
N GLY A 25 13.14 8.03 -6.11
CA GLY A 25 14.35 8.68 -6.64
C GLY A 25 14.84 9.87 -5.81
N VAL A 26 14.49 9.92 -4.51
CA VAL A 26 14.93 10.95 -3.57
C VAL A 26 16.04 10.41 -2.65
N ALA A 27 16.86 11.31 -2.11
CA ALA A 27 17.83 10.95 -1.09
C ALA A 27 17.14 10.45 0.19
N ASP A 28 17.80 9.53 0.91
CA ASP A 28 17.31 8.95 2.16
C ASP A 28 15.92 8.30 2.05
N SER A 29 15.61 7.69 0.90
CA SER A 29 14.38 6.91 0.72
C SER A 29 14.31 5.73 1.69
N LEU A 30 13.10 5.41 2.16
CA LEU A 30 12.82 4.23 2.99
C LEU A 30 13.15 2.97 2.18
N ALA A 31 14.18 2.23 2.56
CA ALA A 31 14.76 1.18 1.71
C ALA A 31 13.85 -0.04 1.51
N ASP A 32 13.10 -0.41 2.54
CA ASP A 32 12.27 -1.63 2.56
C ASP A 32 10.88 -1.31 3.16
N PRO A 33 10.02 -0.60 2.41
CA PRO A 33 8.74 -0.13 2.94
C PRO A 33 7.68 -1.23 2.99
N LYS A 34 7.35 -1.66 4.22
CA LYS A 34 6.26 -2.57 4.53
C LYS A 34 4.95 -1.84 4.80
N LEU A 35 3.85 -2.33 4.22
CA LEU A 35 2.51 -1.80 4.39
C LEU A 35 1.63 -2.74 5.23
N THR A 36 0.86 -2.16 6.15
CA THR A 36 -0.22 -2.84 6.88
C THR A 36 -1.50 -2.02 6.81
N LEU A 37 -2.63 -2.68 6.55
CA LEU A 37 -3.94 -2.07 6.42
C LEU A 37 -4.81 -2.39 7.64
N TYR A 38 -5.40 -1.35 8.22
CA TYR A 38 -6.30 -1.44 9.35
C TYR A 38 -7.70 -0.92 9.02
N ASP A 39 -8.71 -1.57 9.57
CA ASP A 39 -10.11 -1.11 9.52
C ASP A 39 -10.39 -0.01 10.58
N SER A 40 -11.64 0.48 10.63
CA SER A 40 -12.05 1.52 11.58
C SER A 40 -12.03 1.09 13.04
N ASN A 41 -11.95 -0.22 13.33
CA ASN A 41 -11.82 -0.76 14.67
C ASN A 41 -10.36 -0.93 15.09
N GLY A 42 -9.42 -0.63 14.19
CA GLY A 42 -7.99 -0.88 14.38
C GLY A 42 -7.60 -2.35 14.21
N ALA A 43 -8.47 -3.17 13.61
CA ALA A 43 -8.13 -4.54 13.27
C ALA A 43 -7.29 -4.57 11.99
N GLU A 44 -6.20 -5.34 11.99
CA GLU A 44 -5.42 -5.62 10.80
C GLU A 44 -6.25 -6.49 9.85
N ILE A 45 -6.39 -6.03 8.61
CA ILE A 45 -7.20 -6.70 7.58
C ILE A 45 -6.42 -7.01 6.30
N GLY A 46 -5.13 -6.65 6.27
CA GLY A 46 -4.25 -6.93 5.15
C GLY A 46 -2.90 -6.23 5.30
N GLY A 47 -2.00 -6.51 4.37
CA GLY A 47 -0.68 -5.90 4.33
C GLY A 47 0.17 -6.56 3.26
N ASN A 48 1.27 -5.91 2.91
CA ASN A 48 2.28 -6.48 2.04
C ASN A 48 3.65 -5.87 2.36
N ASP A 49 4.71 -6.61 2.09
CA ASP A 49 6.12 -6.23 2.21
C ASP A 49 6.72 -6.05 0.80
N ASN A 50 6.58 -7.07 -0.04
CA ASN A 50 7.09 -7.09 -1.41
C ASN A 50 5.89 -7.27 -2.35
N TRP A 51 5.64 -6.31 -3.23
CA TRP A 51 4.47 -6.33 -4.12
C TRP A 51 4.34 -7.62 -4.95
N GLN A 52 5.45 -8.29 -5.25
CA GLN A 52 5.52 -9.53 -6.01
C GLN A 52 4.88 -10.72 -5.28
N ASP A 53 4.79 -10.65 -3.95
CA ASP A 53 4.19 -11.69 -3.11
C ASP A 53 2.67 -11.51 -2.95
N ASP A 54 2.10 -10.41 -3.47
CA ASP A 54 0.65 -10.23 -3.50
C ASP A 54 0.00 -11.24 -4.44
N SER A 55 -1.14 -11.80 -4.05
CA SER A 55 -1.88 -12.72 -4.94
C SER A 55 -2.34 -12.06 -6.23
N GLU A 56 -2.47 -10.73 -6.23
CA GLU A 56 -2.88 -9.91 -7.37
C GLU A 56 -1.69 -9.20 -8.05
N ALA A 57 -0.45 -9.67 -7.84
CA ALA A 57 0.75 -9.04 -8.42
C ALA A 57 0.65 -8.85 -9.95
N SER A 58 0.08 -9.80 -10.68
CA SER A 58 -0.13 -9.67 -12.13
C SER A 58 -1.14 -8.57 -12.49
N GLU A 59 -2.14 -8.33 -11.65
CA GLU A 59 -3.11 -7.25 -11.86
C GLU A 59 -2.47 -5.89 -11.56
N LEU A 60 -1.62 -5.81 -10.53
CA LEU A 60 -0.83 -4.61 -10.25
C LEU A 60 0.06 -4.23 -11.44
N GLU A 61 0.70 -5.22 -12.08
CA GLU A 61 1.46 -5.01 -13.32
C GLU A 61 0.55 -4.56 -14.47
N LEU A 62 -0.59 -5.23 -14.67
CA LEU A 62 -1.54 -4.94 -15.74
C LEU A 62 -2.13 -3.52 -15.64
N GLN A 63 -2.36 -3.03 -14.42
CA GLN A 63 -2.83 -1.67 -14.15
C GLN A 63 -1.71 -0.62 -14.20
N GLY A 64 -0.45 -1.03 -14.36
CA GLY A 64 0.72 -0.13 -14.32
C GLY A 64 0.96 0.47 -12.93
N LEU A 65 0.53 -0.23 -11.88
CA LEU A 65 0.66 0.19 -10.48
C LEU A 65 1.68 -0.65 -9.70
N ALA A 66 2.33 -1.64 -10.32
CA ALA A 66 3.48 -2.31 -9.73
C ALA A 66 4.60 -1.29 -9.42
N PRO A 67 5.11 -1.24 -8.18
CA PRO A 67 6.34 -0.51 -7.85
C PRO A 67 7.53 -0.98 -8.70
N LEU A 68 8.50 -0.08 -8.95
CA LEU A 68 9.68 -0.42 -9.78
C LEU A 68 10.74 -1.18 -8.99
N ASP A 69 10.85 -0.89 -7.69
CA ASP A 69 11.73 -1.61 -6.78
C ASP A 69 11.01 -2.84 -6.22
N LEU A 70 11.74 -3.93 -6.06
CA LEU A 70 11.19 -5.21 -5.61
C LEU A 70 11.00 -5.29 -4.10
N ALA A 71 11.64 -4.39 -3.34
CA ALA A 71 11.46 -4.25 -1.90
C ALA A 71 10.25 -3.37 -1.52
N GLU A 72 9.50 -2.85 -2.50
CA GLU A 72 8.36 -1.98 -2.23
C GLU A 72 7.06 -2.76 -2.07
N ALA A 73 6.21 -2.33 -1.13
CA ALA A 73 4.91 -2.94 -0.92
C ALA A 73 3.85 -2.38 -1.86
N ALA A 74 3.03 -3.26 -2.41
CA ALA A 74 1.74 -2.91 -2.99
C ALA A 74 0.74 -4.03 -2.79
N THR A 75 -0.54 -3.71 -2.62
CA THR A 75 -1.61 -4.69 -2.50
C THR A 75 -2.87 -4.21 -3.20
N LEU A 76 -3.58 -5.11 -3.87
CA LEU A 76 -4.91 -4.88 -4.42
C LEU A 76 -5.94 -5.60 -3.54
N THR A 77 -6.91 -4.85 -3.02
CA THR A 77 -7.94 -5.43 -2.15
C THR A 77 -9.29 -4.78 -2.37
N THR A 78 -10.35 -5.56 -2.22
CA THR A 78 -11.73 -5.06 -2.26
C THR A 78 -12.16 -4.63 -0.87
N LEU A 79 -12.45 -3.35 -0.69
CA LEU A 79 -12.89 -2.78 0.58
C LEU A 79 -14.35 -2.39 0.52
N ILE A 80 -15.07 -2.65 1.60
CA ILE A 80 -16.43 -2.15 1.80
C ILE A 80 -16.39 -0.64 2.13
N PRO A 81 -17.52 0.09 2.01
CA PRO A 81 -17.60 1.45 2.51
C PRO A 81 -17.14 1.59 3.97
N GLY A 82 -16.20 2.49 4.24
CA GLY A 82 -15.57 2.59 5.56
C GLY A 82 -14.37 3.54 5.61
N SER A 83 -13.86 3.74 6.83
CA SER A 83 -12.60 4.45 7.06
C SER A 83 -11.49 3.44 7.32
N TYR A 84 -10.33 3.68 6.73
CA TYR A 84 -9.20 2.77 6.76
C TYR A 84 -7.90 3.53 7.03
N THR A 85 -6.93 2.82 7.60
CA THR A 85 -5.60 3.35 7.86
C THR A 85 -4.55 2.43 7.25
N ALA A 86 -3.75 2.96 6.33
CA ALA A 86 -2.52 2.33 5.88
C ALA A 86 -1.37 2.80 6.77
N VAL A 87 -0.63 1.86 7.34
CA VAL A 87 0.58 2.11 8.12
C VAL A 87 1.76 1.58 7.33
N VAL A 88 2.79 2.41 7.18
CA VAL A 88 4.04 2.04 6.53
C VAL A 88 5.20 2.16 7.51
N GLN A 89 5.98 1.10 7.58
CA GLN A 89 7.20 0.99 8.39
C GLN A 89 8.32 0.34 7.57
N ALA A 90 9.56 0.47 8.01
CA ALA A 90 10.67 -0.26 7.40
C ALA A 90 10.64 -1.71 7.89
N ALA A 91 10.68 -2.70 6.99
CA ALA A 91 10.79 -4.11 7.38
C ALA A 91 12.15 -4.43 8.02
N ASP A 92 13.20 -3.74 7.58
CA ASP A 92 14.57 -3.84 8.09
C ASP A 92 14.83 -3.04 9.37
N GLY A 93 13.82 -2.33 9.90
CA GLY A 93 13.94 -1.47 11.08
C GLY A 93 14.64 -0.12 10.83
N GLY A 94 14.92 0.21 9.56
CA GLY A 94 15.48 1.49 9.14
C GLY A 94 14.49 2.66 9.21
N THR A 95 14.95 3.80 8.71
CA THR A 95 14.14 5.03 8.58
C THR A 95 14.46 5.71 7.27
N GLY A 96 13.48 6.41 6.71
CA GLY A 96 13.68 7.17 5.47
C GLY A 96 12.40 7.85 5.01
N ILE A 97 12.48 8.46 3.83
CA ILE A 97 11.38 9.11 3.15
C ILE A 97 10.60 8.04 2.38
N GLY A 98 9.31 7.93 2.66
CA GLY A 98 8.39 7.07 1.92
C GLY A 98 7.11 7.82 1.53
N LEU A 99 6.38 7.28 0.57
CA LEU A 99 5.10 7.77 0.09
C LEU A 99 4.05 6.67 0.21
N ILE A 100 2.87 7.01 0.72
CA ILE A 100 1.68 6.15 0.62
C ILE A 100 0.84 6.67 -0.53
N GLU A 101 0.44 5.76 -1.41
CA GLU A 101 -0.48 6.03 -2.50
C GLU A 101 -1.71 5.12 -2.37
N VAL A 102 -2.89 5.66 -2.71
CA VAL A 102 -4.16 4.93 -2.68
C VAL A 102 -4.90 5.20 -3.98
N TYR A 103 -5.18 4.15 -4.74
CA TYR A 103 -5.91 4.22 -6.01
C TYR A 103 -7.22 3.45 -5.88
N ASN A 104 -8.30 4.03 -6.38
CA ASN A 104 -9.56 3.30 -6.58
C ASN A 104 -9.66 2.92 -8.05
N LEU A 105 -9.68 1.62 -8.34
CA LEU A 105 -9.82 1.09 -9.69
C LEU A 105 -11.30 1.14 -10.13
N PRO A 106 -11.56 1.37 -11.43
CA PRO A 106 -12.91 1.47 -11.99
C PRO A 106 -13.71 0.16 -11.96
#